data_AF-Q7F0L5-F1
#
_entry.id   AF-Q7F0L5-F1
#
_cell.length_a   1.000
_cell.length_b   1.000
_cell.length_c   1.000
_cell.angle_alpha   90.00
_cell.angle_beta   90.00
_cell.angle_gamma   90.00
#
_symmetry.space_group_name_H-M   'P 1'
#
loop_
_entity.id
_entity.type
_entity.pdbx_description
1 polymer ?
#
loop_
_entity_poly.entity_id
_entity_poly.type
_entity_poly.pdbx_seq_one_letter_code
_entity_poly.pdbx_strand_id
1 'polypeptide(L)'
;MSLHDLVRHADYWTWRLRADDAASMSRLPLTTNHQFLEAHAARRFTPANFHLVREEIEKMDGFVVVDTLPTMSSPDVKIYLLAPKQEAAAGEPFVVQWCDRGGALGTDDMDDGKMAVTCSCRKMESDRLPCRHILRVITHRGVSRMADCFMPRRHRRNLEAKLERVEEMKELSSKVFDLASDDAGEFEDVMGFMERFLEERRLDAAWEPKRRGHVGVDTDDDEGDSPSTKKIKLSDE
;
A
#
# COMPACT_ATOMS: atom_id res chain seq x y z
N MET A 1 5.83 12.13 -25.27
CA MET A 1 6.08 11.13 -24.21
C MET A 1 5.68 9.79 -24.76
N SER A 2 6.56 8.80 -24.71
CA SER A 2 6.25 7.43 -25.16
C SER A 2 5.46 6.67 -24.08
N LEU A 3 4.78 5.59 -24.48
CA LEU A 3 4.06 4.70 -23.56
C LEU A 3 5.01 4.12 -22.50
N HIS A 4 6.25 3.82 -22.90
CA HIS A 4 7.34 3.41 -22.02
C HIS A 4 7.74 4.49 -20.99
N ASP A 5 7.71 5.78 -21.36
CA ASP A 5 7.95 6.87 -20.40
C ASP A 5 6.82 7.00 -19.38
N LEU A 6 5.57 6.72 -19.79
CA LEU A 6 4.41 6.75 -18.91
C LEU A 6 4.44 5.59 -17.90
N VAL A 7 4.82 4.39 -18.33
CA VAL A 7 5.01 3.22 -17.46
C VAL A 7 6.15 3.45 -16.47
N ARG A 8 7.31 3.93 -16.94
CA ARG A 8 8.43 4.29 -16.03
C ARG A 8 8.06 5.38 -15.04
N HIS A 9 7.28 6.37 -15.47
CA HIS A 9 6.80 7.41 -14.59
C HIS A 9 5.83 6.83 -13.55
N ALA A 10 4.85 6.02 -13.97
CA ALA A 10 3.94 5.33 -13.06
C ALA A 10 4.71 4.47 -12.05
N ASP A 11 5.61 3.60 -12.50
CA ASP A 11 6.46 2.77 -11.65
C ASP A 11 7.31 3.60 -10.68
N TYR A 12 7.86 4.71 -11.14
CA TYR A 12 8.62 5.63 -10.29
C TYR A 12 7.75 6.25 -9.19
N TRP A 13 6.52 6.67 -9.49
CA TRP A 13 5.60 7.24 -8.50
C TRP A 13 5.00 6.19 -7.58
N THR A 14 4.70 4.99 -8.07
CA THR A 14 4.23 3.87 -7.26
C THR A 14 5.35 3.34 -6.37
N TRP A 15 6.57 3.26 -6.88
CA TRP A 15 7.76 3.00 -6.07
C TRP A 15 7.97 4.10 -5.06
N ARG A 16 7.84 5.38 -5.41
CA ARG A 16 8.00 6.51 -4.49
C ARG A 16 6.93 6.56 -3.40
N LEU A 17 5.68 6.24 -3.71
CA LEU A 17 4.59 6.10 -2.73
C LEU A 17 4.82 4.90 -1.81
N ARG A 18 5.19 3.74 -2.37
CA ARG A 18 5.56 2.55 -1.58
C ARG A 18 6.83 2.78 -0.77
N ALA A 19 7.77 3.54 -1.30
CA ALA A 19 9.02 3.92 -0.64
C ALA A 19 8.78 5.02 0.38
N ASP A 20 7.80 5.91 0.22
CA ASP A 20 7.41 6.89 1.23
C ASP A 20 6.59 6.22 2.35
N ASP A 21 5.74 5.25 2.05
CA ASP A 21 5.08 4.40 3.06
C ASP A 21 6.11 3.49 3.76
N ALA A 22 7.01 2.85 3.01
CA ALA A 22 8.09 2.05 3.57
C ALA A 22 9.15 2.90 4.28
N ALA A 23 9.42 4.13 3.85
CA ALA A 23 10.38 5.04 4.49
C ALA A 23 9.76 5.79 5.67
N SER A 24 8.47 6.10 5.65
CA SER A 24 7.78 6.54 6.87
C SER A 24 7.71 5.41 7.90
N MET A 25 7.70 4.15 7.46
CA MET A 25 7.86 2.96 8.28
C MET A 25 9.33 2.65 8.68
N SER A 26 10.34 3.01 7.87
CA SER A 26 11.75 2.69 8.09
C SER A 26 12.57 3.80 8.76
N ARG A 27 12.07 5.04 8.80
CA ARG A 27 12.82 6.20 9.34
C ARG A 27 12.75 6.32 10.86
N LEU A 28 11.80 5.64 11.50
CA LEU A 28 11.66 5.70 12.95
C LEU A 28 12.23 4.41 13.53
N PRO A 29 13.47 4.42 14.05
CA PRO A 29 13.98 3.26 14.78
C PRO A 29 12.98 2.95 15.89
N LEU A 30 12.54 1.70 15.97
CA LEU A 30 11.69 1.23 17.06
C LEU A 30 12.55 1.22 18.32
N THR A 31 12.39 2.23 19.17
CA THR A 31 13.24 2.44 20.35
C THR A 31 12.68 1.78 21.59
N THR A 32 11.40 1.44 21.59
CA THR A 32 10.71 0.99 22.80
C THR A 32 10.79 -0.53 22.98
N ASN A 33 10.69 -0.99 24.24
CA ASN A 33 10.57 -2.42 24.55
C ASN A 33 9.31 -3.06 23.95
N HIS A 34 8.32 -2.25 23.55
CA HIS A 34 7.02 -2.67 23.02
C HIS A 34 6.94 -2.41 21.52
N GLN A 35 7.87 -3.00 20.76
CA GLN A 35 7.99 -2.82 19.30
C GLN A 35 6.68 -3.05 18.55
N PHE A 36 5.84 -3.98 19.01
CA PHE A 36 4.56 -4.26 18.36
C PHE A 36 3.55 -3.11 18.49
N LEU A 37 3.49 -2.45 19.66
CA LEU A 37 2.64 -1.28 19.87
C LEU A 37 3.18 -0.09 19.07
N GLU A 38 4.49 0.09 19.07
CA GLU A 38 5.14 1.16 18.33
C GLU A 38 4.92 1.02 16.82
N ALA A 39 5.14 -0.18 16.26
CA ALA A 39 4.89 -0.45 14.86
C ALA A 39 3.40 -0.29 14.48
N HIS A 40 2.48 -0.68 15.37
CA HIS A 40 1.06 -0.48 15.14
C HIS A 40 0.65 1.00 15.23
N ALA A 41 1.23 1.77 16.15
CA ALA A 41 1.00 3.20 16.27
C ALA A 41 1.54 3.96 15.05
N ALA A 42 2.73 3.61 14.57
CA ALA A 42 3.36 4.25 13.40
C ALA A 42 2.51 4.11 12.15
N ARG A 43 1.87 2.95 11.94
CA ARG A 43 0.94 2.72 10.82
C ARG A 43 -0.35 3.52 10.91
N ARG A 44 -0.78 3.88 12.13
CA ARG A 44 -2.15 4.31 12.39
C ARG A 44 -2.25 5.79 12.69
N PHE A 45 -1.28 6.36 13.40
CA PHE A 45 -1.24 7.76 13.74
C PHE A 45 -0.43 8.57 12.71
N THR A 46 -0.76 9.86 12.57
CA THR A 46 0.10 10.79 11.84
C THR A 46 1.45 10.93 12.55
N PRO A 47 2.54 11.31 11.87
CA PRO A 47 3.85 11.46 12.50
C PRO A 47 3.83 12.34 13.77
N ALA A 48 3.09 13.45 13.74
CA ALA A 48 2.93 14.35 14.90
C ALA A 48 2.28 13.65 16.11
N ASN A 49 1.23 12.85 15.88
CA ASN A 49 0.55 12.11 16.95
C ASN A 49 1.35 10.88 17.40
N PHE A 50 2.07 10.24 16.48
CA PHE A 50 2.90 9.08 16.76
C PHE A 50 3.97 9.39 17.82
N HIS A 51 4.64 10.54 17.74
CA HIS A 51 5.64 10.93 18.74
C HIS A 51 5.05 11.00 20.15
N LEU A 52 3.82 11.53 20.29
CA LEU A 52 3.12 11.59 21.59
C LEU A 52 2.74 10.20 22.10
N VAL A 53 2.28 9.31 21.22
CA VAL A 53 1.95 7.93 21.59
C VAL A 53 3.21 7.16 21.98
N ARG A 54 4.33 7.37 21.29
CA ARG A 54 5.60 6.73 21.60
C ARG A 54 6.11 7.10 22.99
N GLU A 55 6.03 8.37 23.39
CA GLU A 55 6.36 8.79 24.75
C GLU A 55 5.50 8.09 25.82
N GLU A 56 4.22 7.82 25.52
CA GLU A 56 3.34 7.06 26.41
C GLU A 56 3.71 5.57 26.45
N ILE A 57 4.14 4.99 25.33
CA ILE A 57 4.65 3.61 25.25
C ILE A 57 5.94 3.48 26.08
N GLU A 58 6.85 4.44 26.03
CA GLU A 58 8.07 4.41 26.84
C GLU A 58 7.78 4.44 28.34
N LYS A 59 6.74 5.15 28.76
CA LYS A 59 6.38 5.35 30.17
C LYS A 59 5.42 4.30 30.73
N MET A 60 4.94 3.35 29.92
CA MET A 60 3.90 2.40 30.34
C MET A 60 4.41 1.32 31.31
N ASP A 61 5.71 1.00 31.26
CA ASP A 61 6.34 -0.01 32.14
C ASP A 61 6.41 0.46 33.61
N GLY A 62 6.14 1.74 33.85
CA GLY A 62 5.98 2.31 35.19
C GLY A 62 4.70 1.88 35.92
N PHE A 63 3.80 1.13 35.27
CA PHE A 63 2.52 0.71 35.85
C PHE A 63 2.36 -0.81 35.84
N VAL A 64 1.63 -1.32 36.84
CA VAL A 64 1.29 -2.74 36.96
C VAL A 64 -0.22 -2.86 37.15
N VAL A 65 -0.82 -3.85 36.49
CA VAL A 65 -2.23 -4.21 36.70
C VAL A 65 -2.29 -4.98 38.02
N VAL A 66 -2.98 -4.42 39.01
CA VAL A 66 -3.11 -4.98 40.37
C VAL A 66 -4.29 -5.94 40.44
N ASP A 67 -5.41 -5.57 39.81
CA ASP A 67 -6.63 -6.35 39.86
C ASP A 67 -7.43 -6.23 38.56
N THR A 68 -8.23 -7.24 38.29
CA THR A 68 -9.17 -7.31 37.15
C THR A 68 -10.54 -7.71 37.66
N LEU A 69 -11.45 -6.75 37.71
CA LEU A 69 -12.80 -6.95 38.21
C LEU A 69 -13.79 -7.13 37.05
N PRO A 70 -14.58 -8.22 37.03
CA PRO A 70 -15.71 -8.33 36.12
C PRO A 70 -16.86 -7.44 36.59
N THR A 71 -17.56 -6.78 35.66
CA THR A 71 -18.75 -6.00 35.99
C THR A 71 -19.97 -6.91 36.01
N MET A 72 -20.59 -7.11 37.19
CA MET A 72 -21.78 -7.96 37.34
C MET A 72 -22.98 -7.50 36.47
N SER A 73 -23.09 -6.19 36.24
CA SER A 73 -24.17 -5.59 35.46
C SER A 73 -23.98 -5.64 33.94
N SER A 74 -22.76 -5.94 33.47
CA SER A 74 -22.44 -6.00 32.05
C SER A 74 -21.26 -6.95 31.84
N PRO A 75 -21.49 -8.22 31.45
CA PRO A 75 -20.44 -9.24 31.35
C PRO A 75 -19.36 -8.89 30.31
N ASP A 76 -19.71 -8.02 29.35
CA ASP A 76 -18.78 -7.53 28.33
C ASP A 76 -17.78 -6.50 28.88
N VAL A 77 -17.96 -6.00 30.10
CA VAL A 77 -17.15 -4.92 30.66
C VAL A 77 -16.22 -5.46 31.74
N LYS A 78 -14.92 -5.29 31.51
CA LYS A 78 -13.84 -5.60 32.46
C LYS A 78 -13.22 -4.32 32.98
N ILE A 79 -13.01 -4.26 34.29
CA ILE A 79 -12.36 -3.13 34.96
C ILE A 79 -10.97 -3.57 35.38
N TYR A 80 -9.95 -2.84 34.95
CA TYR A 80 -8.56 -3.05 35.32
C TYR A 80 -8.11 -1.94 36.27
N LEU A 81 -7.53 -2.33 37.40
CA LEU A 81 -6.92 -1.40 38.36
C LEU A 81 -5.41 -1.39 38.15
N LEU A 82 -4.85 -0.20 37.91
CA LEU A 82 -3.42 -0.01 37.65
C LEU A 82 -2.79 0.83 38.75
N ALA A 83 -1.71 0.32 39.34
CA ALA A 83 -0.90 1.06 40.31
C ALA A 83 0.48 1.40 39.74
N PRO A 84 1.10 2.50 40.18
CA PRO A 84 2.50 2.80 39.88
C PRO A 84 3.43 1.73 40.46
N LYS A 85 4.48 1.37 39.73
CA LYS A 85 5.46 0.35 40.14
C LYS A 85 6.40 0.82 41.24
N GLN A 86 6.74 2.11 41.29
CA GLN A 86 7.69 2.68 42.27
C GLN A 86 7.07 2.97 43.65
N GLU A 87 5.74 3.02 43.77
CA GLU A 87 5.04 3.24 45.04
C GLU A 87 3.76 2.40 45.06
N ALA A 88 3.89 1.07 45.06
CA ALA A 88 2.77 0.13 45.08
C ALA A 88 1.88 0.23 46.35
N ALA A 89 2.08 1.24 47.21
CA ALA A 89 1.43 1.37 48.51
C ALA A 89 0.81 2.75 48.83
N ALA A 90 0.97 3.81 48.02
CA ALA A 90 0.59 5.17 48.45
C ALA A 90 -0.31 5.99 47.51
N GLY A 91 -0.48 5.60 46.24
CA GLY A 91 -1.31 6.33 45.27
C GLY A 91 -2.66 5.70 45.00
N GLU A 92 -3.68 6.50 44.69
CA GLU A 92 -4.95 5.99 44.17
C GLU A 92 -4.74 5.24 42.84
N PRO A 93 -5.32 4.03 42.67
CA PRO A 93 -5.15 3.27 41.46
C PRO A 93 -5.88 3.93 40.29
N PHE A 94 -5.30 3.83 39.09
CA PHE A 94 -5.97 4.19 37.86
C PHE A 94 -6.95 3.10 37.46
N VAL A 95 -8.15 3.51 37.06
CA VAL A 95 -9.21 2.60 36.63
C VAL A 95 -9.30 2.65 35.12
N VAL A 96 -9.17 1.49 34.46
CA VAL A 96 -9.39 1.35 33.02
C VAL A 96 -10.58 0.42 32.82
N GLN A 97 -11.64 0.94 32.22
CA GLN A 97 -12.79 0.16 31.84
C GLN A 97 -12.63 -0.26 30.38
N TRP A 98 -12.77 -1.55 30.13
CA TRP A 98 -12.63 -2.16 28.81
C TRP A 98 -13.91 -2.92 28.46
N CYS A 99 -14.50 -2.58 27.32
CA CYS A 99 -15.64 -3.30 26.76
C CYS A 99 -15.14 -4.29 25.70
N ASP A 100 -15.36 -5.58 25.93
CA ASP A 100 -15.03 -6.70 25.03
C ASP A 100 -16.04 -6.87 23.89
N ARG A 101 -17.08 -6.02 23.81
CA ARG A 101 -18.01 -6.03 22.68
C ARG A 101 -17.24 -5.71 21.40
N GLY A 102 -16.77 -6.78 20.74
CA GLY A 102 -15.92 -6.78 19.56
C GLY A 102 -16.51 -5.93 18.45
N GLY A 103 -15.72 -5.41 17.52
CA GLY A 103 -14.85 -6.30 16.75
C GLY A 103 -15.63 -7.16 15.74
N ALA A 104 -16.93 -6.91 15.54
CA ALA A 104 -17.61 -7.27 14.30
C ALA A 104 -17.62 -6.05 13.38
N LEU A 105 -17.24 -6.27 12.13
CA LEU A 105 -17.31 -5.32 11.04
C LEU A 105 -18.66 -4.59 11.01
N GLY A 106 -18.59 -3.30 10.64
CA GLY A 106 -19.65 -2.57 9.95
C GLY A 106 -21.09 -2.87 10.38
N THR A 107 -21.59 -2.16 11.37
CA THR A 107 -22.92 -1.56 11.23
C THR A 107 -22.85 -0.12 11.69
N ASP A 108 -23.51 0.73 10.92
CA ASP A 108 -23.49 2.19 10.97
C ASP A 108 -24.15 2.78 12.24
N ASP A 109 -24.26 2.00 13.31
CA ASP A 109 -24.96 2.32 14.56
C ASP A 109 -24.00 2.63 15.72
N MET A 110 -22.81 3.15 15.43
CA MET A 110 -22.02 3.89 16.44
C MET A 110 -22.57 5.32 16.55
N ASP A 111 -23.86 5.43 16.89
CA ASP A 111 -24.56 6.69 17.15
C ASP A 111 -24.58 7.09 18.64
N ASP A 112 -23.88 6.33 19.49
CA ASP A 112 -23.57 6.79 20.83
C ASP A 112 -22.07 6.94 20.97
N GLY A 113 -21.60 8.12 21.37
CA GLY A 113 -20.20 8.50 21.55
C GLY A 113 -19.44 7.72 22.64
N LYS A 114 -19.78 6.46 22.87
CA LYS A 114 -19.24 5.59 23.92
C LYS A 114 -17.98 4.89 23.40
N MET A 115 -16.82 5.34 23.88
CA MET A 115 -15.56 4.66 23.59
C MET A 115 -15.59 3.25 24.17
N ALA A 116 -15.10 2.26 23.41
CA ALA A 116 -14.98 0.87 23.87
C ALA A 116 -14.01 0.72 25.05
N VAL A 117 -13.16 1.72 25.31
CA VAL A 117 -12.19 1.74 26.41
C VAL A 117 -12.19 3.14 27.02
N THR A 118 -12.25 3.22 28.34
CA THR A 118 -12.13 4.49 29.08
C THR A 118 -11.11 4.35 30.20
N CYS A 119 -10.50 5.46 30.60
CA CYS A 119 -9.53 5.50 31.69
C CYS A 119 -9.81 6.69 32.60
N SER A 120 -9.66 6.50 33.91
CA SER A 120 -9.84 7.54 34.92
C SER A 120 -8.94 8.76 34.72
N CYS A 121 -7.83 8.64 33.99
CA CYS A 121 -6.96 9.78 33.68
C CYS A 121 -7.50 10.70 32.57
N ARG A 122 -8.59 10.32 31.88
CA ARG A 122 -9.31 11.09 30.84
C ARG A 122 -8.50 11.63 29.65
N LYS A 123 -7.20 11.33 29.56
CA LYS A 123 -6.32 11.74 28.46
C LYS A 123 -6.85 11.34 27.07
N MET A 124 -7.52 10.19 26.99
CA MET A 124 -8.15 9.77 25.73
C MET A 124 -9.35 10.63 25.34
N GLU A 125 -10.09 11.18 26.31
CA GLU A 125 -11.23 12.06 26.05
C GLU A 125 -10.77 13.45 25.59
N SER A 126 -9.69 13.97 26.19
CA SER A 126 -9.10 15.28 25.85
C SER A 126 -8.29 15.25 24.55
N ASP A 127 -7.31 14.35 24.47
CA ASP A 127 -6.27 14.39 23.44
C ASP A 127 -6.61 13.47 22.26
N ARG A 128 -7.61 12.59 22.44
CA ARG A 128 -7.97 11.52 21.49
C ARG A 128 -6.81 10.59 21.17
N LEU A 129 -5.92 10.38 22.14
CA LEU A 129 -4.77 9.48 22.07
C LEU A 129 -4.80 8.46 23.23
N PRO A 130 -4.28 7.24 23.03
CA PRO A 130 -4.18 6.26 24.09
C PRO A 130 -3.20 6.72 25.17
N CYS A 131 -3.62 6.63 26.44
CA CYS A 131 -2.73 6.88 27.56
C CYS A 131 -1.93 5.63 27.92
N ARG A 132 -0.80 5.82 28.61
CA ARG A 132 0.04 4.73 29.15
C ARG A 132 -0.72 3.67 29.95
N HIS A 133 -1.80 4.04 30.67
CA HIS A 133 -2.61 3.09 31.42
C HIS A 133 -3.36 2.12 30.49
N ILE A 134 -3.98 2.64 29.43
CA ILE A 134 -4.68 1.83 28.43
C ILE A 134 -3.68 0.95 27.68
N LEU A 135 -2.52 1.49 27.29
CA LEU A 135 -1.45 0.72 26.65
C LEU A 135 -0.94 -0.43 27.55
N ARG A 136 -0.87 -0.20 28.86
CA ARG A 136 -0.52 -1.24 29.85
C ARG A 136 -1.58 -2.33 29.97
N VAL A 137 -2.86 -1.99 29.87
CA VAL A 137 -3.93 -2.99 29.82
C VAL A 137 -3.85 -3.82 28.52
N ILE A 138 -3.56 -3.19 27.37
CA ILE A 138 -3.43 -3.90 26.09
C ILE A 138 -2.32 -4.96 26.16
N THR A 139 -1.15 -4.59 26.71
CA THR A 139 -0.04 -5.55 26.92
C THR A 139 -0.41 -6.65 27.91
N HIS A 140 -1.05 -6.31 29.04
CA HIS A 140 -1.49 -7.29 30.03
C HIS A 140 -2.45 -8.33 29.43
N ARG A 141 -3.34 -7.90 28.53
CA ARG A 141 -4.28 -8.80 27.84
C ARG A 141 -3.67 -9.58 26.69
N GLY A 142 -2.42 -9.29 26.31
CA GLY A 142 -1.78 -9.90 25.13
C GLY A 142 -2.44 -9.52 23.80
N VAL A 143 -3.19 -8.42 23.75
CA VAL A 143 -3.85 -7.99 22.51
C VAL A 143 -2.80 -7.35 21.60
N SER A 144 -2.59 -7.94 20.43
CA SER A 144 -1.54 -7.52 19.49
C SER A 144 -1.91 -6.30 18.65
N ARG A 145 -3.15 -5.80 18.76
CA ARG A 145 -3.71 -4.72 17.96
C ARG A 145 -4.35 -3.64 18.83
N MET A 146 -4.10 -2.38 18.49
CA MET A 146 -4.82 -1.27 19.10
C MET A 146 -6.24 -1.21 18.59
N ALA A 147 -7.21 -0.93 19.47
CA ALA A 147 -8.61 -0.80 19.10
C ALA A 147 -8.85 0.40 18.18
N ASP A 148 -9.82 0.28 17.28
CA ASP A 148 -10.15 1.34 16.32
C ASP A 148 -10.65 2.63 16.97
N CYS A 149 -11.15 2.54 18.22
CA CYS A 149 -11.64 3.67 18.99
C CYS A 149 -10.55 4.67 19.41
N PHE A 150 -9.27 4.31 19.34
CA PHE A 150 -8.16 5.23 19.66
C PHE A 150 -7.88 6.25 18.56
N MET A 151 -8.58 6.15 17.43
CA MET A 151 -8.42 7.03 16.29
C MET A 151 -9.55 8.06 16.24
N PRO A 152 -9.24 9.36 16.09
CA PRO A 152 -10.26 10.35 15.75
C PRO A 152 -10.97 9.94 14.44
N ARG A 153 -12.31 10.02 14.40
CA ARG A 153 -13.14 9.61 13.22
C ARG A 153 -12.61 10.14 11.89
N ARG A 154 -12.11 11.39 11.85
CA ARG A 154 -11.51 12.01 10.66
C ARG A 154 -10.29 11.26 10.10
N HIS A 155 -9.46 10.71 10.99
CA HIS A 155 -8.28 9.95 10.60
C HIS A 155 -8.66 8.54 10.16
N ARG A 156 -9.69 7.94 10.79
CA ARG A 156 -10.22 6.64 10.38
C ARG A 156 -10.74 6.67 8.94
N ARG A 157 -11.61 7.64 8.61
CA ARG A 157 -12.13 7.84 7.25
C ARG A 157 -11.04 8.09 6.21
N ASN A 158 -10.01 8.87 6.57
CA ASN A 158 -8.89 9.14 5.67
C ASN A 158 -8.04 7.88 5.42
N LEU A 159 -7.81 7.06 6.46
CA LEU A 159 -7.12 5.78 6.33
C LEU A 159 -7.93 4.79 5.46
N GLU A 160 -9.23 4.67 5.70
CA GLU A 160 -10.15 3.84 4.90
C GLU A 160 -10.10 4.25 3.42
N ALA A 161 -10.27 5.55 3.13
CA ALA A 161 -10.19 6.07 1.76
C ALA A 161 -8.79 5.95 1.11
N LYS A 162 -7.72 5.86 1.92
CA LYS A 162 -6.38 5.54 1.40
C LYS A 162 -6.25 4.06 1.05
N LEU A 163 -6.78 3.18 1.90
CA LEU A 163 -6.74 1.74 1.67
C LEU A 163 -7.57 1.34 0.44
N GLU A 164 -8.78 1.90 0.30
CA GLU A 164 -9.64 1.69 -0.86
C GLU A 164 -8.93 2.09 -2.16
N ARG A 165 -8.32 3.28 -2.21
CA ARG A 165 -7.53 3.73 -3.37
C ARG A 165 -6.34 2.82 -3.69
N VAL A 166 -5.70 2.24 -2.68
CA VAL A 166 -4.58 1.30 -2.89
C VAL A 166 -5.10 -0.02 -3.46
N GLU A 167 -6.27 -0.48 -3.03
CA GLU A 167 -6.93 -1.68 -3.55
C GLU A 167 -7.39 -1.48 -5.00
N GLU A 168 -8.03 -0.36 -5.30
CA GLU A 168 -8.39 0.04 -6.68
C GLU A 168 -7.15 0.10 -7.59
N MET A 169 -6.06 0.70 -7.11
CA MET A 169 -4.81 0.78 -7.86
C MET A 169 -4.21 -0.61 -8.11
N LYS A 170 -4.34 -1.53 -7.15
CA LYS A 170 -3.89 -2.91 -7.31
C LYS A 170 -4.72 -3.64 -8.36
N GLU A 171 -6.04 -3.48 -8.33
CA GLU A 171 -6.94 -4.08 -9.32
C GLU A 171 -6.65 -3.55 -10.73
N LEU A 172 -6.54 -2.22 -10.87
CA LEU A 172 -6.17 -1.58 -12.13
C LEU A 172 -4.81 -2.06 -12.63
N SER A 173 -3.82 -2.18 -11.74
CA SER A 173 -2.51 -2.69 -12.14
C SER A 173 -2.59 -4.12 -12.68
N SER A 174 -3.38 -5.00 -12.05
CA SER A 174 -3.58 -6.37 -12.54
C SER A 174 -4.14 -6.37 -13.96
N LYS A 175 -5.23 -5.61 -14.19
CA LYS A 175 -5.87 -5.50 -15.51
C LYS A 175 -4.91 -4.99 -16.59
N VAL A 176 -4.05 -4.03 -16.25
CA VAL A 176 -3.03 -3.51 -17.18
C VAL A 176 -1.98 -4.58 -17.52
N PHE A 177 -1.53 -5.36 -16.53
CA PHE A 177 -0.58 -6.45 -16.77
C PHE A 177 -1.19 -7.59 -17.58
N ASP A 178 -2.46 -7.93 -17.32
CA ASP A 178 -3.19 -8.95 -18.08
C ASP A 178 -3.32 -8.53 -19.55
N LEU A 179 -3.78 -7.30 -19.81
CA LEU A 179 -3.91 -6.76 -21.16
C LEU A 179 -2.56 -6.71 -21.90
N ALA A 180 -1.49 -6.28 -21.22
CA ALA A 180 -0.16 -6.27 -21.82
C ALA A 180 0.36 -7.67 -22.15
N SER A 181 -0.08 -8.69 -21.40
CA SER A 181 0.26 -10.09 -21.66
C SER A 181 -0.52 -10.65 -22.84
N ASP A 182 -1.80 -10.29 -22.96
CA ASP A 182 -2.64 -10.64 -24.11
C ASP A 182 -2.09 -10.01 -25.39
N ASP A 183 -1.77 -8.71 -25.37
CA ASP A 183 -1.15 -8.00 -26.51
C ASP A 183 0.19 -8.64 -26.93
N ALA A 184 0.99 -9.11 -25.97
CA ALA A 184 2.24 -9.81 -26.26
C ALA A 184 2.00 -11.15 -26.97
N GLY A 185 0.99 -11.91 -26.55
CA GLY A 185 0.59 -13.16 -27.20
C GLY A 185 0.10 -12.94 -28.64
N GLU A 186 -0.73 -11.92 -28.87
CA GLU A 186 -1.18 -11.57 -30.22
C GLU A 186 0.00 -11.18 -31.12
N PHE A 187 0.98 -10.47 -30.58
CA PHE A 187 2.18 -10.11 -31.33
C PHE A 187 3.03 -11.34 -31.70
N GLU A 188 3.18 -12.29 -30.79
CA GLU A 188 3.86 -13.57 -31.07
C GLU A 188 3.15 -14.37 -32.17
N ASP A 189 1.82 -14.39 -32.17
CA ASP A 189 1.03 -15.06 -33.22
C ASP A 189 1.23 -14.42 -34.60
N VAL A 190 1.23 -13.09 -34.66
CA VAL A 190 1.49 -12.33 -35.90
C VAL A 190 2.91 -12.58 -36.40
N MET A 191 3.89 -12.57 -35.49
CA MET A 191 5.28 -12.88 -35.82
C MET A 191 5.43 -14.31 -36.35
N GLY A 192 4.81 -15.30 -35.70
CA GLY A 192 4.81 -16.68 -36.17
C GLY A 192 4.12 -16.86 -37.52
N PHE A 193 3.06 -16.09 -37.81
CA PHE A 193 2.46 -16.04 -39.14
C PHE A 193 3.43 -15.47 -40.18
N MET A 194 4.07 -14.34 -39.90
CA MET A 194 5.02 -13.71 -40.83
C MET A 194 6.22 -14.61 -41.11
N GLU A 195 6.75 -15.29 -40.10
CA GLU A 195 7.85 -16.25 -40.27
C GLU A 195 7.46 -17.42 -41.17
N ARG A 196 6.29 -18.04 -40.95
CA ARG A 196 5.76 -19.11 -41.81
C ARG A 196 5.56 -18.63 -43.25
N PHE A 197 4.96 -17.44 -43.41
CA PHE A 197 4.71 -16.84 -44.72
C PHE A 197 6.02 -16.57 -45.49
N LEU A 198 7.07 -16.10 -44.81
CA LEU A 198 8.38 -15.88 -45.40
C LEU A 198 9.08 -17.20 -45.77
N GLU A 199 8.94 -18.24 -44.96
CA GLU A 199 9.53 -19.56 -45.23
C GLU A 199 8.87 -20.24 -46.44
N GLU A 200 7.54 -20.17 -46.57
CA GLU A 200 6.82 -20.65 -47.77
C GLU A 200 7.33 -19.96 -49.04
N ARG A 201 7.50 -18.64 -49.00
CA ARG A 201 8.03 -17.90 -50.16
C ARG A 201 9.50 -18.20 -50.47
N ARG A 202 10.31 -18.54 -49.47
CA ARG A 202 11.70 -18.99 -49.69
C ARG A 202 11.74 -20.38 -50.32
N LEU A 203 10.85 -21.28 -49.90
CA LEU A 203 10.72 -22.62 -50.46
C LEU A 203 10.20 -22.57 -51.91
N ASP A 204 9.23 -21.71 -52.20
CA ASP A 204 8.73 -21.48 -53.56
C ASP A 204 9.82 -20.90 -54.48
N ALA A 205 10.64 -19.97 -53.97
CA ALA A 205 11.79 -19.43 -54.71
C ALA A 205 12.91 -20.47 -54.91
N ALA A 206 13.03 -21.47 -54.03
CA ALA A 206 13.99 -22.55 -54.15
C ALA A 206 13.51 -23.69 -55.08
N TRP A 207 12.19 -23.80 -55.32
CA TRP A 207 11.61 -24.83 -56.20
C TRP A 207 11.67 -24.48 -57.68
N GLU A 208 12.01 -23.25 -58.10
CA GLU A 208 12.18 -22.98 -59.54
C GLU A 208 13.32 -23.86 -60.12
N PRO A 209 13.01 -24.86 -60.97
CA PRO A 209 14.03 -25.64 -61.59
C PRO A 209 14.69 -24.75 -62.63
N LYS A 210 15.99 -24.54 -62.46
CA LYS A 210 16.92 -23.92 -63.40
C LYS A 210 16.70 -24.47 -64.83
N ARG A 211 15.77 -23.89 -65.59
CA ARG A 211 15.65 -24.14 -67.03
C ARG A 211 16.76 -23.36 -67.73
N ARG A 212 17.85 -24.10 -67.96
CA ARG A 212 18.97 -23.75 -68.82
C ARG A 212 18.45 -23.44 -70.24
N GLY A 213 18.83 -22.29 -70.80
CA GLY A 213 18.54 -21.91 -72.17
C GLY A 213 19.35 -20.68 -72.60
N HIS A 214 20.60 -20.92 -72.97
CA HIS A 214 21.51 -19.98 -73.59
C HIS A 214 21.02 -19.55 -74.98
N VAL A 215 20.84 -18.25 -75.21
CA VAL A 215 21.09 -17.55 -76.49
C VAL A 215 21.62 -16.17 -76.12
N GLY A 216 22.83 -15.86 -76.58
CA GLY A 216 23.45 -14.55 -76.35
C GLY A 216 23.05 -13.51 -77.40
N VAL A 217 23.66 -12.33 -77.21
CA VAL A 217 23.89 -11.27 -78.23
C VAL A 217 22.63 -10.39 -78.42
N ASP A 218 22.60 -9.06 -78.22
CA ASP A 218 23.61 -8.00 -78.30
C ASP A 218 23.34 -6.85 -77.30
N THR A 219 24.39 -6.06 -77.11
CA THR A 219 24.48 -4.70 -76.55
C THR A 219 23.40 -3.74 -77.07
N ASP A 220 22.96 -2.82 -76.21
CA ASP A 220 22.99 -1.37 -76.50
C ASP A 220 22.79 -0.56 -75.21
N ASP A 221 23.63 0.46 -75.07
CA ASP A 221 23.61 1.53 -74.08
C ASP A 221 22.28 2.31 -74.12
N ASP A 222 21.69 2.67 -72.97
CA ASP A 222 21.28 4.06 -72.74
C ASP A 222 20.84 4.34 -71.29
N GLU A 223 21.34 5.48 -70.81
CA GLU A 223 20.86 6.39 -69.78
C GLU A 223 20.27 5.87 -68.45
N GLY A 224 21.06 6.08 -67.40
CA GLY A 224 20.57 6.14 -66.03
C GLY A 224 19.72 7.39 -65.80
N ASP A 225 18.51 7.18 -65.28
CA ASP A 225 17.72 8.26 -64.67
C ASP A 225 17.44 7.91 -63.21
N SER A 226 18.13 8.63 -62.32
CA SER A 226 17.87 8.62 -60.88
C SER A 226 16.69 9.55 -60.61
N PRO A 227 15.59 9.10 -59.97
CA PRO A 227 14.47 9.98 -59.71
C PRO A 227 14.85 11.08 -58.72
N SER A 228 14.72 12.33 -59.17
CA SER A 228 15.11 13.52 -58.43
C SER A 228 14.25 13.73 -57.18
N THR A 229 14.93 13.96 -56.04
CA THR A 229 14.30 14.41 -54.80
C THR A 229 13.83 15.85 -54.97
N LYS A 230 12.51 16.08 -55.01
CA LYS A 230 11.94 17.43 -54.95
C LYS A 230 12.22 18.06 -53.58
N LYS A 231 13.10 19.06 -53.56
CA LYS A 231 13.29 19.97 -52.42
C LYS A 231 12.06 20.85 -52.27
N ILE A 232 11.36 20.73 -51.15
CA ILE A 232 10.35 21.69 -50.72
C ILE A 232 11.10 22.89 -50.12
N LYS A 233 10.95 24.08 -50.74
CA LYS A 233 11.36 25.36 -50.16
C LYS A 233 10.28 25.77 -49.15
N LEU A 234 10.65 25.89 -47.88
CA LEU A 234 9.97 26.77 -46.93
C LEU A 234 10.22 28.22 -47.38
N SER A 235 9.17 29.01 -47.49
CA SER A 235 9.25 30.47 -47.49
C SER A 235 8.68 30.97 -46.16
N ASP A 236 9.51 31.68 -45.40
CA ASP A 236 9.10 32.61 -44.35
C ASP A 236 8.59 33.89 -45.01
N GLU A 237 7.41 34.35 -44.59
CA GLU A 237 7.05 35.75 -44.24
C GLU A 237 5.59 35.83 -43.79
#